data_AF-A0A7S4M9B3-F1
#
_entry.id   AF-A0A7S4M9B3-F1
#
_cell.length_a   1.000
_cell.length_b   1.000
_cell.length_c   1.000
_cell.angle_alpha   90.00
_cell.angle_beta   90.00
_cell.angle_gamma   90.00
#
_symmetry.space_group_name_H-M   'P 1'
#
loop_
_entity.id
_entity.type
_entity.pdbx_description
1 polymer ?
#
loop_
_entity_poly.entity_id
_entity_poly.type
_entity_poly.pdbx_seq_one_letter_code
_entity_poly.pdbx_strand_id
1 'polypeptide(L)'
;KDHQTKEMKRSTPSHAAAAKRFRSVDTKVDVSRLCDLHNASSIFFDEHAAKLAKERGILRSRVATEKYHDLERQLLEILQEGHGIEAIDEQELRETLPSELEADTAGALISQVVRHQRYEEAARHIALEAITQAQSEHEKAVQQLKLEHEVELTRVKVSADVRSTADVDAVNDQLQCTRDEYDNKMAALEARVAALTEKLEEAEVKQEETESDARERLQEMDDTLGEMQERVIRAEAETDLKREASRKLKEEVIGNDRLTVANLNRIKTLESQLQEQLETIEQLEQQNDELRAHGEASDVEELKELLEEREKQLMQLSHKLEVREAMAEMHNNSGRIDSRDAARDSQGKRQSLLDRIGQASSFSTSLI
;
A
#
# COMPACT_ATOMS: atom_id res chain seq x y z
N LYS A 1 35.29 -0.38 1.57
CA LYS A 1 35.65 0.42 2.78
C LYS A 1 36.15 -0.58 3.80
N ASP A 2 37.47 -0.64 3.94
CA ASP A 2 38.18 -1.65 4.71
C ASP A 2 37.94 -1.46 6.22
N HIS A 3 37.56 -2.53 6.90
CA HIS A 3 37.57 -2.60 8.36
C HIS A 3 38.63 -3.60 8.79
N GLN A 4 39.87 -3.11 8.89
CA GLN A 4 40.93 -3.77 9.64
C GLN A 4 40.62 -3.65 11.13
N THR A 5 40.15 -4.73 11.73
CA THR A 5 40.17 -4.94 13.17
C THR A 5 41.61 -5.08 13.63
N LYS A 6 42.21 -3.98 14.09
CA LYS A 6 43.48 -3.97 14.81
C LYS A 6 43.26 -4.61 16.18
N GLU A 7 43.63 -5.88 16.31
CA GLU A 7 43.76 -6.55 17.60
C GLU A 7 44.80 -5.80 18.46
N MET A 8 44.33 -5.21 19.57
CA MET A 8 45.17 -4.67 20.61
C MET A 8 45.88 -5.81 21.34
N LYS A 9 47.15 -6.04 21.00
CA LYS A 9 48.06 -6.84 21.81
C LYS A 9 48.25 -6.15 23.16
N ARG A 10 47.52 -6.60 24.19
CA ARG A 10 47.83 -6.30 25.60
C ARG A 10 49.15 -6.99 25.94
N SER A 11 50.24 -6.23 25.86
CA SER A 11 51.51 -6.60 26.51
C SER A 11 51.31 -6.49 28.02
N THR A 12 51.04 -7.62 28.68
CA THR A 12 51.21 -7.70 30.13
C THR A 12 52.72 -7.70 30.43
N PRO A 13 53.24 -6.78 31.27
CA PRO A 13 54.61 -6.90 31.71
C PRO A 13 54.68 -8.11 32.64
N SER A 14 55.53 -9.06 32.27
CA SER A 14 55.95 -10.19 33.10
C SER A 14 56.55 -9.67 34.41
N HIS A 15 55.74 -9.61 35.47
CA HIS A 15 56.21 -9.46 36.85
C HIS A 15 56.69 -10.82 37.40
N ALA A 16 57.64 -11.45 36.72
CA ALA A 16 58.25 -12.72 37.16
C ALA A 16 59.76 -12.59 37.41
N ALA A 17 60.25 -11.38 37.70
CA ALA A 17 61.65 -11.16 38.06
C ALA A 17 61.74 -10.16 39.21
N ALA A 18 61.79 -10.68 40.45
CA ALA A 18 62.46 -10.06 41.63
C ALA A 18 62.03 -10.67 42.98
N ALA A 19 61.44 -11.87 43.03
CA ALA A 19 61.33 -12.60 44.29
C ALA A 19 62.70 -13.25 44.65
N LYS A 20 63.71 -12.43 44.93
CA LYS A 20 64.88 -12.90 45.67
C LYS A 20 64.38 -13.30 47.05
N ARG A 21 64.28 -14.61 47.25
CA ARG A 21 63.99 -15.26 48.53
C ARG A 21 64.84 -14.59 49.62
N PHE A 22 64.19 -13.84 50.51
CA PHE A 22 64.73 -13.56 51.82
C PHE A 22 65.00 -14.92 52.46
N ARG A 23 66.28 -15.30 52.51
CA ARG A 23 66.70 -16.40 53.37
C ARG A 23 66.31 -15.98 54.78
N SER A 24 65.56 -16.84 55.46
CA SER A 24 65.41 -16.79 56.91
C SER A 24 66.80 -16.71 57.51
N VAL A 25 67.15 -15.53 58.04
CA VAL A 25 68.42 -15.25 58.70
C VAL A 25 68.34 -15.88 60.10
N ASP A 26 68.38 -17.21 60.16
CA ASP A 26 68.79 -17.96 61.37
C ASP A 26 70.32 -18.06 61.45
N THR A 27 71.03 -17.08 60.90
CA THR A 27 72.46 -16.95 61.09
C THR A 27 72.65 -16.20 62.40
N LYS A 28 73.08 -16.93 63.44
CA LYS A 28 73.86 -16.32 64.53
C LYS A 28 74.81 -15.33 63.88
N VAL A 29 74.68 -14.06 64.22
CA VAL A 29 75.52 -13.05 63.58
C VAL A 29 76.94 -13.30 64.07
N ASP A 30 77.79 -13.75 63.16
CA ASP A 30 79.20 -14.01 63.43
C ASP A 30 79.88 -12.67 63.68
N VAL A 31 79.95 -12.28 64.96
CA VAL A 31 80.75 -11.12 65.40
C VAL A 31 82.20 -11.58 65.46
N SER A 32 83.06 -11.00 64.62
CA SER A 32 84.49 -11.27 64.61
C SER A 32 85.13 -10.97 65.98
N ARG A 33 86.06 -11.82 66.43
CA ARG A 33 86.74 -11.67 67.73
C ARG A 33 87.87 -10.64 67.62
N LEU A 34 88.24 -10.02 68.75
CA LEU A 34 89.33 -9.05 68.78
C LEU A 34 90.69 -9.74 68.62
N CYS A 35 90.84 -10.97 69.12
CA CYS A 35 92.03 -11.79 68.96
C CYS A 35 92.31 -12.22 67.52
N ASP A 36 91.30 -12.22 66.64
CA ASP A 36 91.43 -12.62 65.23
C ASP A 36 91.82 -11.44 64.32
N LEU A 37 91.91 -10.24 64.87
CA LEU A 37 92.29 -9.05 64.12
C LEU A 37 93.76 -9.14 63.70
N HIS A 38 94.06 -8.57 62.52
CA HIS A 38 95.42 -8.55 61.99
C HIS A 38 96.44 -7.81 62.90
N ASN A 39 95.94 -6.96 63.80
CA ASN A 39 96.71 -6.22 64.80
C ASN A 39 96.47 -6.71 66.24
N ALA A 40 95.94 -7.93 66.43
CA ALA A 40 95.63 -8.45 67.76
C ALA A 40 96.82 -8.42 68.72
N SER A 41 98.03 -8.71 68.23
CA SER A 41 99.26 -8.67 69.02
C SER A 41 99.58 -7.30 69.61
N SER A 42 99.31 -6.20 68.88
CA SER A 42 99.56 -4.85 69.39
C SER A 42 98.50 -4.38 70.39
N ILE A 43 97.32 -5.00 70.38
CA ILE A 43 96.26 -4.75 71.35
C ILE A 43 96.49 -5.62 72.58
N PHE A 44 96.96 -6.85 72.38
CA PHE A 44 97.11 -7.85 73.42
C PHE A 44 98.31 -7.58 74.35
N PHE A 45 99.47 -7.22 73.79
CA PHE A 45 100.72 -7.08 74.55
C PHE A 45 100.77 -5.83 75.45
N ASP A 46 101.22 -6.00 76.69
CA ASP A 46 101.36 -4.92 77.67
C ASP A 46 102.85 -4.57 77.84
N GLU A 47 103.30 -3.57 77.08
CA GLU A 47 104.69 -3.09 77.16
C GLU A 47 105.10 -2.64 78.56
N HIS A 48 104.16 -2.14 79.36
CA HIS A 48 104.44 -1.68 80.72
C HIS A 48 104.64 -2.87 81.66
N ALA A 49 103.83 -3.92 81.52
CA ALA A 49 104.00 -5.16 82.28
C ALA A 49 105.33 -5.85 81.93
N ALA A 50 105.71 -5.89 80.65
CA ALA A 50 107.00 -6.43 80.20
C ALA A 50 108.20 -5.65 80.78
N LYS A 51 108.12 -4.30 80.84
CA LYS A 51 109.16 -3.45 81.45
C LYS A 51 109.23 -3.65 82.97
N LEU A 52 108.09 -3.69 83.65
CA LEU A 52 108.01 -3.99 85.09
C LEU A 52 108.59 -5.37 85.42
N ALA A 53 108.37 -6.38 84.56
CA ALA A 53 108.90 -7.72 84.77
C ALA A 53 110.43 -7.74 84.82
N LYS A 54 111.08 -6.87 84.02
CA LYS A 54 112.53 -6.68 84.01
C LYS A 54 113.03 -5.84 85.19
N GLU A 55 112.34 -4.74 85.52
CA GLU A 55 112.75 -3.81 86.58
C GLU A 55 112.62 -4.40 87.99
N ARG A 56 111.56 -5.18 88.23
CA ARG A 56 111.28 -5.81 89.53
C ARG A 56 111.92 -7.18 89.68
N GLY A 57 112.61 -7.69 88.65
CA GLY A 57 113.27 -9.00 88.69
C GLY A 57 112.33 -10.21 88.63
N ILE A 58 111.06 -9.97 88.29
CA ILE A 58 109.95 -10.94 88.19
C ILE A 58 110.28 -12.08 87.18
N LEU A 59 111.24 -11.83 86.29
CA LEU A 59 111.87 -12.84 85.45
C LEU A 59 113.39 -12.84 85.69
N ARG A 60 113.96 -14.01 86.01
CA ARG A 60 115.38 -14.20 86.39
C ARG A 60 116.40 -14.06 85.24
N SER A 61 116.05 -13.42 84.12
CA SER A 61 116.86 -13.38 82.89
C SER A 61 117.22 -11.95 82.46
N ARG A 62 118.43 -11.76 81.92
CA ARG A 62 118.83 -10.51 81.26
C ARG A 62 117.95 -10.14 80.06
N VAL A 63 117.23 -11.11 79.50
CA VAL A 63 116.32 -10.99 78.35
C VAL A 63 114.84 -11.10 78.79
N ALA A 64 114.54 -10.67 80.02
CA ALA A 64 113.20 -10.78 80.63
C ALA A 64 112.06 -10.23 79.75
N THR A 65 112.27 -9.09 79.07
CA THR A 65 111.25 -8.46 78.22
C THR A 65 110.86 -9.30 77.01
N GLU A 66 111.83 -9.89 76.30
CA GLU A 66 111.54 -10.72 75.12
C GLU A 66 110.86 -12.02 75.53
N LYS A 67 111.30 -12.63 76.64
CA LYS A 67 110.65 -13.82 77.20
C LYS A 67 109.21 -13.54 77.65
N TYR A 68 108.94 -12.36 78.19
CA TYR A 68 107.59 -11.95 78.56
C TYR A 68 106.70 -11.86 77.32
N HIS A 69 107.18 -11.23 76.25
CA HIS A 69 106.45 -11.14 74.98
C HIS A 69 106.23 -12.51 74.30
N ASP A 70 107.19 -13.44 74.42
CA ASP A 70 107.00 -14.79 73.90
C ASP A 70 105.93 -15.56 74.69
N LEU A 71 105.85 -15.37 76.01
CA LEU A 71 104.77 -15.93 76.85
C LEU A 71 103.42 -15.27 76.55
N GLU A 72 103.37 -13.95 76.35
CA GLU A 72 102.16 -13.26 75.89
C GLU A 72 101.70 -13.77 74.52
N ARG A 73 102.64 -14.04 73.60
CA ARG A 73 102.32 -14.59 72.28
C ARG A 73 101.72 -15.99 72.40
N GLN A 74 102.29 -16.86 73.24
CA GLN A 74 101.75 -18.20 73.50
C GLN A 74 100.33 -18.14 74.09
N LEU A 75 100.08 -17.22 75.04
CA LEU A 75 98.75 -17.03 75.61
C LEU A 75 97.74 -16.48 74.60
N LEU A 76 98.17 -15.61 73.69
CA LEU A 76 97.34 -15.11 72.59
C LEU A 76 97.00 -16.22 71.59
N GLU A 77 97.95 -17.09 71.26
CA GLU A 77 97.72 -18.25 70.41
C GLU A 77 96.69 -19.20 71.04
N ILE A 78 96.79 -19.47 72.34
CA ILE A 78 95.80 -20.26 73.10
C ILE A 78 94.41 -19.61 73.05
N LEU A 79 94.32 -18.29 73.19
CA LEU A 79 93.05 -17.55 73.06
C LEU A 79 92.45 -17.66 71.65
N GLN A 80 93.28 -17.65 70.60
CA GLN A 80 92.85 -17.80 69.21
C GLN A 80 92.40 -19.24 68.91
N GLU A 81 93.11 -20.23 69.44
CA GLU A 81 92.79 -21.66 69.30
C GLU A 81 91.56 -22.07 70.11
N GLY A 82 91.34 -21.44 71.27
CA GLY A 82 90.12 -21.56 72.05
C GLY A 82 88.93 -21.10 71.21
N HIS A 83 88.18 -22.05 70.66
CA HIS A 83 87.04 -21.79 69.78
C HIS A 83 85.84 -21.24 70.57
N GLY A 84 85.88 -19.96 70.95
CA GLY A 84 84.76 -19.27 71.58
C GLY A 84 85.16 -18.10 72.46
N ILE A 85 84.17 -17.30 72.85
CA ILE A 85 84.29 -16.28 73.90
C ILE A 85 83.70 -16.91 75.19
N GLU A 86 84.16 -18.11 75.52
CA GLU A 86 83.80 -18.80 76.76
C GLU A 86 84.93 -18.58 77.77
N ALA A 87 84.60 -18.47 79.05
CA ALA A 87 85.56 -18.26 80.14
C ALA A 87 86.69 -19.29 80.03
N ILE A 88 87.91 -18.85 79.71
CA ILE A 88 89.07 -19.73 79.80
C ILE A 88 89.33 -19.94 81.28
N ASP A 89 89.47 -21.18 81.71
CA ASP A 89 89.72 -21.48 83.11
C ASP A 89 91.10 -20.90 83.51
N GLU A 90 91.12 -20.09 84.57
CA GLU A 90 92.36 -19.55 85.13
C GLU A 90 93.31 -20.67 85.56
N GLN A 91 92.77 -21.85 85.91
CA GLN A 91 93.55 -23.02 86.26
C GLN A 91 94.23 -23.65 85.03
N GLU A 92 93.55 -23.73 83.89
CA GLU A 92 94.12 -24.20 82.61
C GLU A 92 95.21 -23.24 82.10
N LEU A 93 95.02 -21.92 82.26
CA LEU A 93 96.04 -20.92 81.93
C LEU A 93 97.28 -21.02 82.82
N ARG A 94 97.15 -21.47 84.08
CA ARG A 94 98.29 -21.72 84.97
C ARG A 94 99.07 -22.96 84.58
N GLU A 95 98.39 -23.99 84.09
CA GLU A 95 99.00 -25.26 83.69
C GLU A 95 99.78 -25.15 82.38
N THR A 96 99.40 -24.20 81.51
CA THR A 96 100.11 -23.91 80.25
C THR A 96 101.37 -23.06 80.44
N LEU A 97 101.48 -22.33 81.55
CA LEU A 97 102.66 -21.53 81.88
C LEU A 97 103.78 -22.39 82.49
N PRO A 98 105.06 -22.09 82.22
CA PRO A 98 106.18 -22.84 82.81
C PRO A 98 106.14 -22.83 84.34
N SER A 99 106.24 -24.01 84.97
CA SER A 99 106.21 -24.17 86.43
C SER A 99 107.38 -23.52 87.18
N GLU A 100 108.41 -23.07 86.47
CA GLU A 100 109.56 -22.32 87.01
C GLU A 100 109.33 -20.80 87.09
N LEU A 101 108.18 -20.33 86.61
CA LEU A 101 107.81 -18.91 86.59
C LEU A 101 107.47 -18.41 88.01
N GLU A 102 107.82 -17.16 88.31
CA GLU A 102 107.46 -16.55 89.59
C GLU A 102 105.94 -16.31 89.65
N ALA A 103 105.35 -16.50 90.83
CA ALA A 103 103.89 -16.43 91.01
C ALA A 103 103.32 -15.05 90.60
N ASP A 104 104.07 -13.99 90.82
CA ASP A 104 103.69 -12.62 90.45
C ASP A 104 103.67 -12.43 88.91
N THR A 105 104.59 -13.06 88.17
CA THR A 105 104.63 -13.03 86.70
C THR A 105 103.45 -13.79 86.11
N ALA A 106 103.19 -14.99 86.64
CA ALA A 106 102.07 -15.83 86.22
C ALA A 106 100.75 -15.10 86.48
N GLY A 107 100.60 -14.49 87.66
CA GLY A 107 99.43 -13.70 88.02
C GLY A 107 99.21 -12.50 87.08
N ALA A 108 100.28 -11.78 86.72
CA ALA A 108 100.20 -10.65 85.78
C ALA A 108 99.73 -11.10 84.39
N LEU A 109 100.34 -12.17 83.84
CA LEU A 109 99.98 -12.71 82.52
C LEU A 109 98.53 -13.23 82.47
N ILE A 110 98.09 -13.95 83.51
CA ILE A 110 96.71 -14.43 83.62
C ILE A 110 95.74 -13.25 83.73
N SER A 111 96.06 -12.24 84.55
CA SER A 111 95.22 -11.05 84.69
C SER A 111 95.04 -10.28 83.37
N GLN A 112 96.06 -10.29 82.52
CA GLN A 112 96.03 -9.68 81.19
C GLN A 112 95.14 -10.48 80.23
N VAL A 113 95.25 -11.81 80.21
CA VAL A 113 94.35 -12.70 79.44
C VAL A 113 92.89 -12.48 79.86
N VAL A 114 92.61 -12.50 81.17
CA VAL A 114 91.25 -12.28 81.72
C VAL A 114 90.72 -10.90 81.36
N ARG A 115 91.58 -9.87 81.35
CA ARG A 115 91.20 -8.52 80.95
C ARG A 115 90.84 -8.43 79.47
N HIS A 116 91.61 -9.08 78.59
CA HIS A 116 91.31 -9.16 77.15
C HIS A 116 90.02 -9.88 76.88
N GLN A 117 89.79 -11.01 77.54
CA GLN A 117 88.53 -11.73 77.45
C GLN A 117 87.32 -10.85 77.81
N ARG A 118 87.41 -10.08 78.89
CA ARG A 118 86.34 -9.12 79.26
C ARG A 118 86.12 -8.03 78.21
N TYR A 119 87.18 -7.57 77.53
CA TYR A 119 87.04 -6.64 76.41
C TYR A 119 86.37 -7.28 75.20
N GLU A 120 86.65 -8.55 74.89
CA GLU A 120 85.97 -9.30 73.84
C GLU A 120 84.48 -9.47 74.13
N GLU A 121 84.13 -9.83 75.36
CA GLU A 121 82.74 -9.95 75.80
C GLU A 121 81.98 -8.62 75.67
N ALA A 122 82.59 -7.51 76.13
CA ALA A 122 82.00 -6.19 76.04
C ALA A 122 81.85 -5.72 74.57
N ALA A 123 82.86 -5.94 73.74
CA ALA A 123 82.80 -5.60 72.31
C ALA A 123 81.73 -6.40 71.57
N ARG A 124 81.60 -7.70 71.88
CA ARG A 124 80.53 -8.55 71.35
C ARG A 124 79.16 -8.06 71.77
N HIS A 125 78.97 -7.69 73.03
CA HIS A 125 77.70 -7.16 73.52
C HIS A 125 77.28 -5.90 72.73
N ILE A 126 78.20 -4.94 72.57
CA ILE A 126 77.94 -3.70 71.82
C ILE A 126 77.62 -4.01 70.35
N ALA A 127 78.35 -4.93 69.73
CA ALA A 127 78.09 -5.31 68.34
C ALA A 127 76.70 -5.94 68.19
N LEU A 128 76.33 -6.86 69.08
CA LEU A 128 75.00 -7.48 69.10
C LEU A 128 73.90 -6.44 69.32
N GLU A 129 74.08 -5.50 70.24
CA GLU A 129 73.13 -4.40 70.44
C GLU A 129 72.97 -3.56 69.17
N ALA A 130 74.07 -3.16 68.53
CA ALA A 130 74.02 -2.39 67.28
C ALA A 130 73.32 -3.16 66.15
N ILE A 131 73.56 -4.47 66.04
CA ILE A 131 72.88 -5.34 65.09
C ILE A 131 71.38 -5.39 65.37
N THR A 132 70.97 -5.59 66.62
CA THR A 132 69.54 -5.64 66.99
C THR A 132 68.84 -4.31 66.75
N GLN A 133 69.52 -3.19 67.01
CA GLN A 133 69.01 -1.85 66.71
C GLN A 133 68.81 -1.68 65.19
N ALA A 134 69.83 -1.99 64.39
CA ALA A 134 69.75 -1.89 62.93
C ALA A 134 68.67 -2.82 62.33
N GLN A 135 68.51 -4.03 62.87
CA GLN A 135 67.43 -4.95 62.49
C GLN A 135 66.07 -4.35 62.83
N SER A 136 65.89 -3.81 64.03
CA SER A 136 64.63 -3.18 64.45
C SER A 136 64.27 -1.94 63.61
N GLU A 137 65.26 -1.13 63.23
CA GLU A 137 65.08 0.01 62.34
C GLU A 137 64.72 -0.43 60.92
N HIS A 138 65.39 -1.47 60.42
CA HIS A 138 65.07 -2.07 59.14
C HIS A 138 63.64 -2.63 59.11
N GLU A 139 63.23 -3.36 60.13
CA GLU A 139 61.86 -3.89 60.25
C GLU A 139 60.81 -2.78 60.27
N LYS A 140 61.06 -1.70 61.02
CA LYS A 140 60.18 -0.51 61.03
C LYS A 140 60.08 0.14 59.65
N ALA A 141 61.21 0.33 58.95
CA ALA A 141 61.22 0.89 57.61
C ALA A 141 60.47 0.00 56.61
N VAL A 142 60.64 -1.32 56.69
CA VAL A 142 59.90 -2.28 55.85
C VAL A 142 58.40 -2.23 56.14
N GLN A 143 57.99 -2.14 57.41
CA GLN A 143 56.58 -2.00 57.77
C GLN A 143 55.99 -0.69 57.26
N GLN A 144 56.71 0.43 57.38
CA GLN A 144 56.29 1.72 56.86
C GLN A 144 56.10 1.66 55.33
N LEU A 145 57.06 1.11 54.59
CA LEU A 145 56.95 0.95 53.14
C LEU A 145 55.78 0.05 52.73
N LYS A 146 55.48 -1.00 53.50
CA LYS A 146 54.30 -1.85 53.26
C LYS A 146 53.00 -1.05 53.42
N LEU A 147 52.88 -0.27 54.49
CA LEU A 147 51.71 0.57 54.73
C LEU A 147 51.54 1.65 53.64
N GLU A 148 52.63 2.32 53.25
CA GLU A 148 52.62 3.30 52.15
C GLU A 148 52.16 2.65 50.84
N HIS A 149 52.67 1.45 50.53
CA HIS A 149 52.25 0.71 49.35
C HIS A 149 50.77 0.29 49.40
N GLU A 150 50.26 -0.14 50.55
CA GLU A 150 48.84 -0.47 50.73
C GLU A 150 47.94 0.75 50.55
N VAL A 151 48.35 1.92 51.05
CA VAL A 151 47.63 3.19 50.86
C VAL A 151 47.62 3.61 49.39
N GLU A 152 48.74 3.49 48.68
CA GLU A 152 48.79 3.79 47.24
C GLU A 152 47.92 2.82 46.44
N LEU A 153 47.99 1.52 46.75
CA LEU A 153 47.22 0.49 46.07
C LEU A 153 45.72 0.66 46.30
N THR A 154 45.29 1.00 47.51
CA THR A 154 43.88 1.33 47.80
C THR A 154 43.43 2.60 47.10
N ARG A 155 44.26 3.66 47.08
CA ARG A 155 43.97 4.89 46.33
C ARG A 155 43.78 4.62 44.84
N VAL A 156 44.66 3.83 44.23
CA VAL A 156 44.57 3.47 42.81
C VAL A 156 43.32 2.66 42.52
N LYS A 157 42.99 1.67 43.37
CA LYS A 157 41.77 0.86 43.26
C LYS A 157 40.50 1.71 43.34
N VAL A 158 40.36 2.52 44.39
CA VAL A 158 39.19 3.41 44.57
C VAL A 158 39.07 4.38 43.39
N SER A 159 40.18 4.95 42.93
CA SER A 159 40.17 5.85 41.77
C SER A 159 39.76 5.14 40.47
N ALA A 160 40.12 3.86 40.30
CA ALA A 160 39.71 3.05 39.16
C ALA A 160 38.22 2.69 39.24
N ASP A 161 37.73 2.31 40.42
CA ASP A 161 36.32 1.98 40.65
C ASP A 161 35.41 3.20 40.44
N VAL A 162 35.81 4.39 40.92
CA VAL A 162 35.07 5.64 40.68
C VAL A 162 35.03 6.00 39.19
N ARG A 163 36.12 5.83 38.45
CA ARG A 163 36.11 6.04 36.99
C ARG A 163 35.23 5.01 36.29
N SER A 164 35.33 3.74 36.66
CA SER A 164 34.52 2.68 36.08
C SER A 164 33.03 2.89 36.32
N THR A 165 32.64 3.34 37.51
CA THR A 165 31.24 3.64 37.84
C THR A 165 30.75 4.85 37.06
N ALA A 166 31.52 5.94 37.01
CA ALA A 166 31.18 7.11 36.21
C ALA A 166 31.04 6.81 34.71
N ASP A 167 31.91 5.97 34.14
CA ASP A 167 31.82 5.55 32.74
C ASP A 167 30.56 4.69 32.49
N VAL A 168 30.20 3.81 33.43
CA VAL A 168 28.98 3.00 33.36
C VAL A 168 27.73 3.89 33.43
N ASP A 169 27.70 4.85 34.34
CA ASP A 169 26.58 5.79 34.49
C ASP A 169 26.42 6.65 33.23
N ALA A 170 27.53 7.18 32.68
CA ALA A 170 27.51 7.96 31.45
C ALA A 170 27.00 7.16 30.25
N VAL A 171 27.37 5.88 30.13
CA VAL A 171 26.85 4.98 29.07
C VAL A 171 25.37 4.70 29.30
N ASN A 172 24.95 4.50 30.55
CA ASN A 172 23.55 4.24 30.88
C ASN A 172 22.66 5.46 30.56
N ASP A 173 23.12 6.68 30.86
CA ASP A 173 22.46 7.93 30.50
C ASP A 173 22.32 8.07 28.98
N GLN A 174 23.36 7.74 28.21
CA GLN A 174 23.29 7.73 26.74
C GLN A 174 22.29 6.70 26.21
N LEU A 175 22.26 5.50 26.81
CA LEU A 175 21.28 4.46 26.45
C LEU A 175 19.86 4.90 26.79
N GLN A 176 19.66 5.63 27.89
CA GLN A 176 18.37 6.15 28.27
C GLN A 176 17.92 7.26 27.32
N CYS A 177 18.77 8.25 27.02
CA CYS A 177 18.47 9.30 26.04
C CYS A 177 18.11 8.71 24.66
N THR A 178 18.85 7.71 24.19
CA THR A 178 18.56 7.07 22.90
C THR A 178 17.24 6.30 22.92
N ARG A 179 16.89 5.63 24.03
CA ARG A 179 15.57 5.00 24.21
C ARG A 179 14.45 6.04 24.18
N ASP A 180 14.58 7.11 24.94
CA ASP A 180 13.57 8.20 24.97
C ASP A 180 13.39 8.82 23.57
N GLU A 181 14.46 8.98 22.80
CA GLU A 181 14.37 9.43 21.40
C GLU A 181 13.62 8.44 20.50
N TYR A 182 13.83 7.13 20.67
CA TYR A 182 13.11 6.10 19.91
C TYR A 182 11.63 6.07 20.31
N ASP A 183 11.32 6.12 21.59
CA ASP A 183 9.94 6.12 22.09
C ASP A 183 9.18 7.35 21.60
N ASN A 184 9.82 8.53 21.61
CA ASN A 184 9.24 9.75 21.04
C ASN A 184 9.00 9.64 19.53
N LYS A 185 9.93 9.03 18.77
CA LYS A 185 9.76 8.78 17.32
C LYS A 185 8.65 7.77 17.06
N MET A 186 8.56 6.72 17.86
CA MET A 186 7.49 5.72 17.77
C MET A 186 6.13 6.36 18.03
N ALA A 187 5.99 7.13 19.11
CA ALA A 187 4.75 7.85 19.41
C ALA A 187 4.36 8.83 18.29
N ALA A 188 5.33 9.55 17.71
CA ALA A 188 5.07 10.44 16.58
C ALA A 188 4.64 9.70 15.31
N LEU A 189 5.21 8.53 15.04
CA LEU A 189 4.82 7.67 13.91
C LEU A 189 3.45 7.05 14.13
N GLU A 190 3.14 6.57 15.34
CA GLU A 190 1.83 6.04 15.72
C GLU A 190 0.74 7.11 15.56
N ALA A 191 0.99 8.33 16.04
CA ALA A 191 0.07 9.46 15.84
C ALA A 191 -0.13 9.80 14.35
N ARG A 192 0.93 9.72 13.54
CA ARG A 192 0.84 9.94 12.09
C ARG A 192 0.06 8.82 11.39
N VAL A 193 0.23 7.57 11.81
CA VAL A 193 -0.55 6.44 11.29
C VAL A 193 -2.02 6.63 11.63
N ALA A 194 -2.35 6.95 12.89
CA ALA A 194 -3.72 7.22 13.30
C ALA A 194 -4.38 8.37 12.51
N ALA A 195 -3.64 9.46 12.27
CA ALA A 195 -4.14 10.57 11.46
C ALA A 195 -4.31 10.21 9.97
N LEU A 196 -3.52 9.27 9.45
CA LEU A 196 -3.65 8.80 8.07
C LEU A 196 -4.79 7.78 7.93
N THR A 197 -5.02 6.93 8.92
CA THR A 197 -6.16 6.01 8.94
C THR A 197 -7.47 6.76 9.02
N GLU A 198 -7.57 7.79 9.88
CA GLU A 198 -8.75 8.67 9.95
C GLU A 198 -9.02 9.36 8.61
N LYS A 199 -7.97 9.88 7.95
CA LYS A 199 -8.11 10.48 6.61
C LYS A 199 -8.51 9.49 5.52
N LEU A 200 -8.09 8.23 5.63
CA LEU A 200 -8.51 7.18 4.70
C LEU A 200 -9.97 6.84 4.91
N GLU A 201 -10.42 6.67 6.15
CA GLU A 201 -11.83 6.44 6.49
C GLU A 201 -12.71 7.60 6.00
N GLU A 202 -12.31 8.85 6.24
CA GLU A 202 -13.03 10.02 5.70
C GLU A 202 -13.07 10.05 4.16
N ALA A 203 -12.01 9.61 3.49
CA ALA A 203 -11.95 9.57 2.04
C ALA A 203 -12.82 8.44 1.46
N GLU A 204 -12.86 7.28 2.12
CA GLU A 204 -13.72 6.15 1.78
C GLU A 204 -15.20 6.54 1.91
N VAL A 205 -15.60 7.18 3.01
CA VAL A 205 -16.97 7.67 3.20
C VAL A 205 -17.35 8.68 2.11
N LYS A 206 -16.48 9.67 1.82
CA LYS A 206 -16.74 10.64 0.73
C LYS A 206 -16.83 9.95 -0.63
N GLN A 207 -16.01 8.92 -0.88
CA GLN A 207 -16.09 8.17 -2.12
C GLN A 207 -17.43 7.43 -2.20
N GLU A 208 -17.86 6.73 -1.16
CA GLU A 208 -19.16 6.05 -1.10
C GLU A 208 -20.32 7.02 -1.32
N GLU A 209 -20.30 8.20 -0.70
CA GLU A 209 -21.29 9.26 -0.94
C GLU A 209 -21.30 9.69 -2.41
N THR A 210 -20.14 9.97 -3.01
CA THR A 210 -20.06 10.36 -4.43
C THR A 210 -20.50 9.25 -5.38
N GLU A 211 -20.22 7.98 -5.05
CA GLU A 211 -20.68 6.83 -5.82
C GLU A 211 -22.20 6.65 -5.70
N SER A 212 -22.77 6.88 -4.52
CA SER A 212 -24.22 6.88 -4.29
C SER A 212 -24.90 7.98 -5.10
N ASP A 213 -24.42 9.23 -5.00
CA ASP A 213 -24.94 10.36 -5.76
C ASP A 213 -24.86 10.13 -7.29
N ALA A 214 -23.75 9.52 -7.75
CA ALA A 214 -23.59 9.19 -9.17
C ALA A 214 -24.57 8.11 -9.62
N ARG A 215 -24.82 7.09 -8.79
CA ARG A 215 -25.82 6.05 -9.06
C ARG A 215 -27.23 6.61 -9.10
N GLU A 216 -27.59 7.48 -8.16
CA GLU A 216 -28.90 8.16 -8.15
C GLU A 216 -29.12 8.98 -9.42
N ARG A 217 -28.12 9.78 -9.84
CA ARG A 217 -28.20 10.54 -11.10
C ARG A 217 -28.32 9.65 -12.33
N LEU A 218 -27.60 8.53 -12.38
CA LEU A 218 -27.72 7.58 -13.49
C LEU A 218 -29.12 6.98 -13.53
N GLN A 219 -29.68 6.62 -12.38
CA GLN A 219 -31.03 6.10 -12.29
C GLN A 219 -32.07 7.14 -12.74
N GLU A 220 -31.96 8.40 -12.32
CA GLU A 220 -32.83 9.49 -12.80
C GLU A 220 -32.72 9.67 -14.32
N MET A 221 -31.50 9.59 -14.87
CA MET A 221 -31.29 9.66 -16.32
C MET A 221 -31.91 8.46 -17.06
N ASP A 222 -31.80 7.25 -16.53
CA ASP A 222 -32.42 6.06 -17.10
C ASP A 222 -33.95 6.13 -17.06
N ASP A 223 -34.53 6.60 -15.95
CA ASP A 223 -35.98 6.80 -15.81
C ASP A 223 -36.49 7.84 -16.82
N THR A 224 -35.80 8.98 -16.95
CA THR A 224 -36.17 10.01 -17.93
C THR A 224 -36.01 9.53 -19.38
N LEU A 225 -34.99 8.74 -19.68
CA LEU A 225 -34.82 8.10 -20.98
C LEU A 225 -35.97 7.13 -21.27
N GLY A 226 -36.37 6.31 -20.29
CA GLY A 226 -37.51 5.41 -20.39
C GLY A 226 -38.81 6.17 -20.71
N GLU A 227 -39.12 7.22 -19.95
CA GLU A 227 -40.29 8.06 -20.22
C GLU A 227 -40.28 8.68 -21.62
N MET A 228 -39.11 9.17 -22.06
CA MET A 228 -38.97 9.76 -23.39
C MET A 228 -39.13 8.72 -24.49
N GLN A 229 -38.59 7.51 -24.33
CA GLN A 229 -38.79 6.40 -25.25
C GLN A 229 -40.27 6.03 -25.36
N GLU A 230 -40.99 5.94 -24.25
CA GLU A 230 -42.44 5.68 -24.27
C GLU A 230 -43.24 6.78 -24.96
N ARG A 231 -42.83 8.05 -24.80
CA ARG A 231 -43.46 9.18 -25.52
C ARG A 231 -43.22 9.10 -27.01
N VAL A 232 -42.00 8.73 -27.43
CA VAL A 232 -41.66 8.52 -28.85
C VAL A 232 -42.50 7.39 -29.42
N ILE A 233 -42.58 6.24 -28.76
CA ILE A 233 -43.41 5.10 -29.21
C ILE A 233 -44.88 5.51 -29.35
N ARG A 234 -45.43 6.24 -28.38
CA ARG A 234 -46.81 6.75 -28.44
C ARG A 234 -47.02 7.70 -29.60
N ALA A 235 -46.09 8.63 -29.83
CA ALA A 235 -46.15 9.57 -30.93
C ALA A 235 -46.06 8.85 -32.28
N GLU A 236 -45.15 7.89 -32.43
CA GLU A 236 -45.02 7.06 -33.65
C GLU A 236 -46.32 6.32 -33.95
N ALA A 237 -46.90 5.63 -32.96
CA ALA A 237 -48.18 4.93 -33.09
C ALA A 237 -49.32 5.89 -33.50
N GLU A 238 -49.37 7.10 -32.92
CA GLU A 238 -50.34 8.12 -33.31
C GLU A 238 -50.13 8.57 -34.76
N THR A 239 -48.88 8.77 -35.19
CA THR A 239 -48.59 9.15 -36.58
C THR A 239 -48.97 8.05 -37.56
N ASP A 240 -48.79 6.78 -37.22
CA ASP A 240 -49.18 5.65 -38.06
C ASP A 240 -50.69 5.54 -38.18
N LEU A 241 -51.43 5.67 -37.06
CA LEU A 241 -52.89 5.76 -37.08
C LEU A 241 -53.39 6.93 -37.95
N LYS A 242 -52.76 8.11 -37.86
CA LYS A 242 -53.08 9.26 -38.71
C LYS A 242 -52.77 9.00 -40.19
N ARG A 243 -51.66 8.33 -40.50
CA ARG A 243 -51.31 7.92 -41.88
C ARG A 243 -52.33 6.95 -42.44
N GLU A 244 -52.76 5.95 -41.66
CA GLU A 244 -53.79 5.00 -42.07
C GLU A 244 -55.16 5.66 -42.26
N ALA A 245 -55.59 6.51 -41.31
CA ALA A 245 -56.82 7.28 -41.45
C ALA A 245 -56.78 8.19 -42.68
N SER A 246 -55.65 8.85 -42.94
CA SER A 246 -55.47 9.67 -44.14
C SER A 246 -55.52 8.83 -45.43
N ARG A 247 -54.96 7.61 -45.45
CA ARG A 247 -55.09 6.69 -46.60
C ARG A 247 -56.55 6.29 -46.84
N LYS A 248 -57.27 5.86 -45.80
CA LYS A 248 -58.69 5.50 -45.89
C LYS A 248 -59.54 6.68 -46.40
N LEU A 249 -59.33 7.87 -45.85
CA LEU A 249 -60.04 9.07 -46.31
C LEU A 249 -59.75 9.38 -47.79
N LYS A 250 -58.49 9.23 -48.23
CA LYS A 250 -58.14 9.39 -49.65
C LYS A 250 -58.84 8.36 -50.54
N GLU A 251 -58.92 7.11 -50.12
CA GLU A 251 -59.63 6.05 -50.85
C GLU A 251 -61.13 6.33 -50.96
N GLU A 252 -61.75 6.78 -49.87
CA GLU A 252 -63.16 7.19 -49.84
C GLU A 252 -63.43 8.40 -50.74
N VAL A 253 -62.58 9.43 -50.69
CA VAL A 253 -62.68 10.61 -51.57
C VAL A 253 -62.58 10.20 -53.04
N ILE A 254 -61.59 9.37 -53.40
CA ILE A 254 -61.45 8.86 -54.77
C ILE A 254 -62.69 8.05 -55.18
N GLY A 255 -63.24 7.23 -54.27
CA GLY A 255 -64.47 6.48 -54.49
C GLY A 255 -65.67 7.39 -54.75
N ASN A 256 -65.82 8.45 -53.96
CA ASN A 256 -66.87 9.44 -54.12
C ASN A 256 -66.72 10.23 -55.43
N ASP A 257 -65.50 10.64 -55.77
CA ASP A 257 -65.21 11.31 -57.05
C ASP A 257 -65.58 10.41 -58.24
N ARG A 258 -65.24 9.11 -58.18
CA ARG A 258 -65.65 8.14 -59.21
C ARG A 258 -67.17 8.01 -59.32
N LEU A 259 -67.89 7.97 -58.19
CA LEU A 259 -69.35 7.96 -58.19
C LEU A 259 -69.93 9.25 -58.75
N THR A 260 -69.33 10.39 -58.41
CA THR A 260 -69.73 11.71 -58.92
C THR A 260 -69.55 11.78 -60.43
N VAL A 261 -68.41 11.31 -60.96
CA VAL A 261 -68.17 11.19 -62.41
C VAL A 261 -69.18 10.25 -63.07
N ALA A 262 -69.49 9.10 -62.46
CA ALA A 262 -70.49 8.17 -62.97
C ALA A 262 -71.90 8.81 -63.01
N ASN A 263 -72.27 9.55 -61.97
CA ASN A 263 -73.53 10.29 -61.91
C ASN A 263 -73.59 11.40 -62.95
N LEU A 264 -72.51 12.19 -63.12
CA LEU A 264 -72.42 13.22 -64.16
C LEU A 264 -72.57 12.63 -65.56
N ASN A 265 -71.91 11.51 -65.84
CA ASN A 265 -72.06 10.81 -67.11
C ASN A 265 -73.51 10.33 -67.33
N ARG A 266 -74.15 9.79 -66.28
CA ARG A 266 -75.55 9.36 -66.35
C ARG A 266 -76.49 10.53 -66.60
N ILE A 267 -76.29 11.67 -65.92
CA ILE A 267 -77.03 12.91 -66.15
C ILE A 267 -76.86 13.35 -67.60
N LYS A 268 -75.62 13.41 -68.10
CA LYS A 268 -75.34 13.80 -69.49
C LYS A 268 -76.03 12.90 -70.51
N THR A 269 -76.06 11.59 -70.28
CA THR A 269 -76.82 10.67 -71.14
C THR A 269 -78.32 10.93 -71.09
N LEU A 270 -78.88 11.20 -69.90
CA LEU A 270 -80.29 11.55 -69.74
C LEU A 270 -80.62 12.90 -70.38
N GLU A 271 -79.74 13.89 -70.29
CA GLU A 271 -79.88 15.18 -70.98
C GLU A 271 -79.86 15.01 -72.49
N SER A 272 -78.96 14.19 -73.03
CA SER A 272 -78.95 13.84 -74.46
C SER A 272 -80.26 13.18 -74.89
N GLN A 273 -80.76 12.22 -74.10
CA GLN A 273 -82.04 11.56 -74.37
C GLN A 273 -83.22 12.53 -74.28
N LEU A 274 -83.22 13.44 -73.32
CA LEU A 274 -84.23 14.48 -73.19
C LEU A 274 -84.20 15.42 -74.41
N GLN A 275 -83.01 15.80 -74.87
CA GLN A 275 -82.85 16.67 -76.03
C GLN A 275 -83.30 15.99 -77.32
N GLU A 276 -82.94 14.73 -77.54
CA GLU A 276 -83.46 13.91 -78.64
C GLU A 276 -84.99 13.82 -78.57
N GLN A 277 -85.57 13.61 -77.39
CA GLN A 277 -87.03 13.59 -77.22
C GLN A 277 -87.67 14.94 -77.54
N LEU A 278 -87.09 16.05 -77.08
CA LEU A 278 -87.58 17.39 -77.41
C LEU A 278 -87.53 17.64 -78.92
N GLU A 279 -86.45 17.26 -79.60
CA GLU A 279 -86.34 17.34 -81.06
C GLU A 279 -87.41 16.47 -81.76
N THR A 280 -87.68 15.26 -81.28
CA THR A 280 -88.77 14.44 -81.84
C THR A 280 -90.15 15.04 -81.58
N ILE A 281 -90.38 15.66 -80.43
CA ILE A 281 -91.63 16.37 -80.14
C ILE A 281 -91.78 17.55 -81.09
N GLU A 282 -90.73 18.35 -81.28
CA GLU A 282 -90.74 19.48 -82.21
C GLU A 282 -91.00 19.01 -83.65
N GLN A 283 -90.41 17.90 -84.10
CA GLN A 283 -90.71 17.31 -85.40
C GLN A 283 -92.17 16.82 -85.50
N LEU A 284 -92.72 16.22 -84.45
CA LEU A 284 -94.12 15.80 -84.40
C LEU A 284 -95.09 16.98 -84.32
N GLU A 285 -94.69 18.08 -83.69
CA GLU A 285 -95.42 19.35 -83.66
C GLU A 285 -95.41 19.99 -85.05
N GLN A 286 -94.25 20.07 -85.71
CA GLN A 286 -94.14 20.51 -87.11
C GLN A 286 -94.99 19.64 -88.04
N GLN A 287 -94.95 18.32 -87.91
CA GLN A 287 -95.83 17.42 -88.67
C GLN A 287 -97.31 17.63 -88.35
N ASN A 288 -97.68 17.89 -87.10
CA ASN A 288 -99.05 18.25 -86.75
C ASN A 288 -99.47 19.59 -87.35
N ASP A 289 -98.58 20.59 -87.36
CA ASP A 289 -98.83 21.89 -87.96
C ASP A 289 -98.93 21.78 -89.49
N GLU A 290 -98.11 20.96 -90.14
CA GLU A 290 -98.21 20.61 -91.55
C GLU A 290 -99.53 19.87 -91.86
N LEU A 291 -99.94 18.91 -91.02
CA LEU A 291 -101.22 18.21 -91.16
C LEU A 291 -102.42 19.15 -90.94
N ARG A 292 -102.31 20.11 -90.02
CA ARG A 292 -103.31 21.19 -89.87
C ARG A 292 -103.34 22.10 -91.09
N ALA A 293 -102.18 22.47 -91.64
CA ALA A 293 -102.08 23.31 -92.83
C ALA A 293 -102.58 22.61 -94.11
N HIS A 294 -102.43 21.29 -94.21
CA HIS A 294 -103.00 20.46 -95.28
C HIS A 294 -104.46 20.03 -95.04
N GLY A 295 -105.04 20.42 -93.89
CA GLY A 295 -106.31 19.91 -93.42
C GLY A 295 -107.51 20.85 -93.54
N GLU A 296 -107.41 22.04 -94.15
CA GLU A 296 -108.52 23.00 -94.08
C GLU A 296 -108.89 23.74 -95.39
N ALA A 297 -110.21 23.79 -95.56
CA ALA A 297 -111.04 24.70 -96.37
C ALA A 297 -111.28 24.38 -97.86
N SER A 298 -110.26 24.16 -98.70
CA SER A 298 -110.47 24.14 -100.17
C SER A 298 -111.33 22.96 -100.67
N ASP A 299 -111.06 21.74 -100.19
CA ASP A 299 -111.74 20.54 -100.69
C ASP A 299 -113.16 20.38 -100.11
N VAL A 300 -113.49 21.08 -99.01
CA VAL A 300 -114.81 21.01 -98.37
C VAL A 300 -115.77 22.06 -98.94
N GLU A 301 -115.26 23.19 -99.45
CA GLU A 301 -116.07 24.21 -100.12
C GLU A 301 -116.42 23.81 -101.56
N GLU A 302 -115.48 23.23 -102.33
CA GLU A 302 -115.78 22.69 -103.66
C GLU A 302 -116.80 21.54 -103.61
N LEU A 303 -116.75 20.69 -102.57
CA LEU A 303 -117.73 19.62 -102.37
C LEU A 303 -119.11 20.14 -101.94
N LYS A 304 -119.20 21.34 -101.33
CA LYS A 304 -120.48 21.98 -100.98
C LYS A 304 -121.13 22.67 -102.18
N GLU A 305 -120.35 23.37 -103.01
CA GLU A 305 -120.88 24.00 -104.25
C GLU A 305 -121.41 22.95 -105.24
N LEU A 306 -120.69 21.84 -105.43
CA LEU A 306 -121.15 20.73 -106.29
C LEU A 306 -122.44 20.05 -105.78
N LEU A 307 -122.70 20.12 -104.47
CA LEU A 307 -123.90 19.56 -103.85
C LEU A 307 -125.10 20.49 -104.02
N GLU A 308 -124.91 21.81 -103.85
CA GLU A 308 -125.95 22.82 -104.10
C GLU A 308 -126.38 22.89 -105.58
N GLU A 309 -125.46 22.75 -106.54
CA GLU A 309 -125.80 22.68 -107.96
C GLU A 309 -126.61 21.43 -108.32
N ARG A 310 -126.30 20.29 -107.69
CA ARG A 310 -127.05 19.03 -107.86
C ARG A 310 -128.45 19.10 -107.25
N GLU A 311 -128.63 19.75 -106.11
CA GLU A 311 -129.94 19.95 -105.48
C GLU A 311 -130.85 20.85 -106.33
N LYS A 312 -130.31 21.92 -106.95
CA LYS A 312 -131.05 22.75 -107.91
C LYS A 312 -131.49 21.98 -109.16
N GLN A 313 -130.64 21.11 -109.69
CA GLN A 313 -130.97 20.27 -110.85
C GLN A 313 -132.04 19.22 -110.50
N LEU A 314 -132.00 18.66 -109.29
CA LEU A 314 -133.02 17.72 -108.80
C LEU A 314 -134.38 18.38 -108.60
N MET A 315 -134.46 19.59 -108.04
CA MET A 315 -135.74 20.32 -107.92
C MET A 315 -136.35 20.71 -109.27
N GLN A 316 -135.54 21.05 -110.27
CA GLN A 316 -136.05 21.35 -111.62
C GLN A 316 -136.53 20.10 -112.38
N LEU A 317 -135.94 18.94 -112.10
CA LEU A 317 -136.36 17.66 -112.65
C LEU A 317 -137.59 17.08 -111.93
N SER A 318 -137.72 17.25 -110.61
CA SER A 318 -138.92 16.83 -109.87
C SER A 318 -140.17 17.60 -110.31
N HIS A 319 -140.06 18.91 -110.55
CA HIS A 319 -141.19 19.72 -111.02
C HIS A 319 -141.60 19.42 -112.48
N LYS A 320 -140.68 18.90 -113.30
CA LYS A 320 -140.97 18.43 -114.67
C LYS A 320 -141.48 16.98 -114.73
N LEU A 321 -141.28 16.20 -113.66
CA LEU A 321 -141.77 14.82 -113.54
C LEU A 321 -143.18 14.75 -112.93
N GLU A 322 -143.54 15.62 -111.98
CA GLU A 322 -144.90 15.68 -111.40
C GLU A 322 -145.99 16.06 -112.43
N VAL A 323 -145.66 16.74 -113.52
CA VAL A 323 -146.61 17.08 -114.61
C VAL A 323 -146.69 15.97 -115.68
N ARG A 324 -145.72 15.05 -115.73
CA ARG A 324 -145.72 13.90 -116.67
C ARG A 324 -146.25 12.61 -116.03
N GLU A 325 -146.32 12.53 -114.70
CA GLU A 325 -146.95 11.42 -113.95
C GLU A 325 -148.49 11.35 -114.07
N ALA A 326 -149.13 12.20 -114.89
CA ALA A 326 -150.57 12.11 -115.21
C ALA A 326 -150.91 11.37 -116.54
N MET A 327 -149.94 10.88 -117.33
CA MET A 327 -150.24 10.07 -118.54
C MET A 327 -149.15 9.02 -118.88
N ALA A 328 -149.51 7.75 -118.72
CA ALA A 328 -148.84 6.52 -119.18
C ALA A 328 -147.84 5.91 -118.17
N GLU A 329 -148.23 4.86 -117.44
CA GLU A 329 -148.32 3.44 -117.85
C GLU A 329 -146.97 2.71 -117.90
N MET A 330 -147.00 1.54 -117.25
CA MET A 330 -146.33 0.30 -117.62
C MET A 330 -144.80 0.16 -117.43
N HIS A 331 -144.51 -0.96 -116.77
CA HIS A 331 -143.33 -1.79 -116.90
C HIS A 331 -142.05 -1.42 -116.13
N ASN A 332 -141.88 -2.20 -115.07
CA ASN A 332 -140.79 -3.15 -114.88
C ASN A 332 -139.33 -2.66 -114.85
N ASN A 333 -138.71 -3.18 -113.78
CA ASN A 333 -137.49 -4.01 -113.78
C ASN A 333 -136.16 -3.36 -113.38
N SER A 334 -135.64 -3.96 -112.31
CA SER A 334 -134.34 -4.65 -112.27
C SER A 334 -133.07 -3.79 -112.28
N GLY A 335 -132.52 -3.61 -111.08
CA GLY A 335 -131.38 -4.44 -110.68
C GLY A 335 -129.95 -3.91 -110.92
N ARG A 336 -129.15 -4.01 -109.85
CA ARG A 336 -127.83 -4.66 -109.76
C ARG A 336 -126.59 -3.96 -110.37
N ILE A 337 -125.43 -4.38 -109.81
CA ILE A 337 -124.03 -4.41 -110.33
C ILE A 337 -123.18 -3.28 -109.75
N ASP A 338 -122.13 -3.46 -108.93
CA ASP A 338 -120.98 -4.41 -108.81
C ASP A 338 -119.67 -3.70 -109.20
N SER A 339 -118.56 -4.19 -108.62
CA SER A 339 -117.13 -4.00 -108.98
C SER A 339 -116.42 -2.89 -108.20
N ARG A 340 -115.17 -3.02 -107.74
CA ARG A 340 -114.14 -4.05 -107.89
C ARG A 340 -112.93 -3.70 -107.02
N ASP A 341 -112.15 -4.73 -106.70
CA ASP A 341 -110.69 -4.80 -106.66
C ASP A 341 -109.84 -4.05 -105.60
N ALA A 342 -109.12 -4.90 -104.87
CA ALA A 342 -107.66 -4.97 -104.81
C ALA A 342 -106.88 -4.20 -103.72
N ALA A 343 -106.37 -5.02 -102.80
CA ALA A 343 -104.95 -5.27 -102.55
C ALA A 343 -104.16 -4.38 -101.56
N ARG A 344 -103.52 -5.13 -100.65
CA ARG A 344 -102.08 -5.17 -100.35
C ARG A 344 -101.53 -4.40 -99.14
N ASP A 345 -100.76 -5.18 -98.36
CA ASP A 345 -99.48 -4.87 -97.70
C ASP A 345 -99.48 -3.80 -96.59
N SER A 346 -98.72 -3.89 -95.49
CA SER A 346 -97.75 -4.88 -95.02
C SER A 346 -97.28 -4.48 -93.61
N GLN A 347 -96.94 -5.50 -92.82
CA GLN A 347 -95.77 -5.60 -91.93
C GLN A 347 -95.48 -4.54 -90.83
N GLY A 348 -95.32 -5.05 -89.60
CA GLY A 348 -94.23 -4.62 -88.73
C GLY A 348 -94.40 -4.91 -87.22
N LYS A 349 -93.83 -6.03 -86.73
CA LYS A 349 -92.84 -6.07 -85.63
C LYS A 349 -92.53 -7.50 -85.17
N ARG A 350 -91.30 -7.92 -85.49
CA ARG A 350 -90.46 -8.97 -84.88
C ARG A 350 -89.60 -8.28 -83.79
N GLN A 351 -88.91 -8.89 -82.81
CA GLN A 351 -88.32 -10.22 -82.63
C GLN A 351 -87.84 -10.31 -81.16
N SER A 352 -87.96 -11.47 -80.51
CA SER A 352 -87.27 -11.82 -79.25
C SER A 352 -86.43 -13.06 -79.52
N LEU A 353 -85.11 -12.92 -79.47
CA LEU A 353 -84.13 -14.00 -79.63
C LEU A 353 -83.05 -13.86 -78.55
N LEU A 354 -83.44 -14.28 -77.34
CA LEU A 354 -82.55 -14.80 -76.31
C LEU A 354 -82.04 -16.18 -76.76
N ASP A 355 -81.08 -16.18 -77.67
CA ASP A 355 -80.24 -17.34 -77.91
C ASP A 355 -78.80 -16.93 -77.57
N ARG A 356 -78.32 -17.48 -76.45
CA ARG A 356 -77.10 -18.29 -76.47
C ARG A 356 -75.79 -17.52 -76.68
N ILE A 357 -75.08 -17.25 -75.58
CA ILE A 357 -73.70 -17.71 -75.33
C ILE A 357 -73.31 -17.30 -73.90
N GLY A 358 -72.96 -18.30 -73.08
CA GLY A 358 -72.06 -18.11 -71.94
C GLY A 358 -70.71 -18.73 -72.26
N GLN A 359 -69.65 -18.29 -71.56
CA GLN A 359 -68.59 -19.12 -70.95
C GLN A 359 -67.43 -18.26 -70.41
N ALA A 360 -66.86 -18.74 -69.29
CA ALA A 360 -65.61 -18.35 -68.62
C ALA A 360 -65.65 -17.00 -67.85
N SER A 361 -65.16 -16.86 -66.62
CA SER A 361 -64.31 -17.72 -65.79
C SER A 361 -64.44 -17.27 -64.33
N SER A 362 -64.54 -18.25 -63.43
CA SER A 362 -64.41 -18.12 -61.98
C SER A 362 -62.95 -17.92 -61.56
N PHE A 363 -62.67 -16.96 -60.69
CA PHE A 363 -61.55 -17.09 -59.75
C PHE A 363 -61.93 -16.46 -58.40
N SER A 364 -62.10 -17.35 -57.43
CA SER A 364 -62.17 -17.06 -56.00
C SER A 364 -60.83 -17.37 -55.35
N THR A 365 -60.54 -16.63 -54.27
CA THR A 365 -59.78 -17.03 -53.07
C THR A 365 -58.31 -17.44 -53.21
N SER A 366 -57.43 -16.61 -52.62
CA SER A 366 -56.28 -17.09 -51.84
C SER A 366 -55.99 -16.13 -50.68
N LEU A 367 -56.37 -16.57 -49.48
CA LEU A 367 -55.77 -16.17 -48.21
C LEU A 367 -54.74 -17.26 -47.87
N ILE A 368 -53.46 -16.88 -47.76
CA ILE A 368 -52.45 -17.16 -46.70
C ILE A 368 -51.25 -16.28 -47.05
#